data_AF-A0A3G2R409-F1
#
_entry.id   AF-A0A3G2R409-F1
#
_cell.length_a   1.000
_cell.length_b   1.000
_cell.length_c   1.000
_cell.angle_alpha   90.00
_cell.angle_beta   90.00
_cell.angle_gamma   90.00
#
_symmetry.space_group_name_H-M   'P 1'
#
loop_
_entity.id
_entity.type
_entity.pdbx_description
1 polymer ?
#
loop_
_entity_poly.entity_id
_entity_poly.type
_entity_poly.pdbx_seq_one_letter_code
_entity_poly.pdbx_strand_id
1 'polypeptide(L)'
;MFGNLEFSINLYTEGEKFFDMLKAVIRDSKKSQWPHEKERAVFAEQLFKKALDTFEEGIKTAESKVEEGFHTEQDLRLVKDMREKCDYWKKKLYEAVSGKTGSCCS
;
A
#
# COMPACT_ATOMS: atom_id res chain seq x y z
N MET A 1 -15.49 -27.96 8.68
CA MET A 1 -15.65 -26.52 8.92
C MET A 1 -14.44 -25.85 8.31
N PHE A 2 -14.54 -25.38 7.06
CA PHE A 2 -13.42 -24.66 6.45
C PHE A 2 -13.36 -23.30 7.17
N GLY A 3 -12.31 -23.10 7.98
CA GLY A 3 -12.07 -21.81 8.61
C GLY A 3 -11.91 -20.72 7.56
N ASN A 4 -12.10 -19.47 7.97
CA ASN A 4 -11.86 -18.33 7.09
C ASN A 4 -10.44 -18.41 6.53
N LEU A 5 -10.32 -18.46 5.20
CA LEU A 5 -9.03 -18.43 4.52
C LEU A 5 -8.56 -16.98 4.45
N GLU A 6 -7.46 -16.67 5.12
CA GLU A 6 -6.81 -15.37 5.03
C GLU A 6 -5.70 -15.41 3.97
N PHE A 7 -5.67 -14.37 3.15
CA PHE A 7 -4.63 -14.16 2.14
C PHE A 7 -3.92 -12.85 2.44
N SER A 8 -2.59 -12.88 2.43
CA SER A 8 -1.74 -11.73 2.74
C SER A 8 -0.90 -11.35 1.52
N ILE A 9 -0.74 -10.05 1.29
CA ILE A 9 0.13 -9.50 0.25
C ILE A 9 1.30 -8.81 0.93
N ASN A 10 2.52 -9.12 0.49
CA ASN A 10 3.70 -8.44 0.99
C ASN A 10 3.95 -7.16 0.19
N LEU A 11 3.53 -6.01 0.72
CA LEU A 11 3.73 -4.72 0.03
C LEU A 11 5.20 -4.33 -0.19
N TYR A 12 6.14 -4.92 0.55
CA TYR A 12 7.56 -4.67 0.36
C TYR A 12 8.07 -5.33 -0.94
N THR A 13 7.66 -6.56 -1.21
CA THR A 13 8.13 -7.35 -2.38
C THR A 13 7.16 -7.39 -3.55
N GLU A 14 5.85 -7.33 -3.29
CA GLU A 14 4.79 -7.54 -4.27
C GLU A 14 3.99 -6.26 -4.57
N GLY A 15 4.31 -5.15 -3.89
CA GLY A 15 3.54 -3.92 -3.92
C GLY A 15 3.31 -3.36 -5.34
N GLU A 16 4.28 -3.48 -6.25
CA GLU A 16 4.13 -2.99 -7.64
C GLU A 16 3.03 -3.74 -8.38
N LYS A 17 3.02 -5.07 -8.32
CA LYS A 17 2.01 -5.88 -9.00
C LYS A 17 0.62 -5.65 -8.40
N PHE A 18 0.54 -5.56 -7.07
CA PHE A 18 -0.72 -5.30 -6.40
C PHE A 18 -1.25 -3.89 -6.73
N PHE A 19 -0.37 -2.89 -6.79
CA PHE A 19 -0.73 -1.53 -7.18
C PHE A 19 -1.12 -1.44 -8.66
N ASP A 20 -0.51 -2.21 -9.55
CA ASP A 20 -0.91 -2.33 -10.95
C ASP A 20 -2.35 -2.85 -11.10
N MET A 21 -2.72 -3.86 -10.30
CA MET A 21 -4.10 -4.35 -10.25
C MET A 21 -5.07 -3.25 -9.79
N LEU A 22 -4.72 -2.48 -8.75
CA LEU A 22 -5.52 -1.35 -8.29
C LEU A 22 -5.72 -0.30 -9.40
N LYS A 23 -4.64 0.09 -10.08
CA LYS A 23 -4.70 1.06 -11.19
C LYS A 23 -5.62 0.59 -12.31
N ALA A 24 -5.57 -0.70 -12.66
CA ALA A 24 -6.45 -1.27 -13.68
C ALA A 24 -7.93 -1.12 -13.28
N VAL A 25 -8.29 -1.51 -12.04
CA VAL A 25 -9.67 -1.40 -11.54
C VAL A 25 -10.15 0.06 -11.49
N ILE A 26 -9.31 0.99 -11.00
CA ILE A 26 -9.66 2.42 -10.96
C ILE A 26 -9.85 2.99 -12.36
N ARG A 27 -8.98 2.62 -13.31
CA ARG A 27 -9.07 3.11 -14.69
C ARG A 27 -10.36 2.62 -15.36
N ASP A 28 -10.69 1.36 -15.17
CA ASP A 28 -11.83 0.72 -15.84
C ASP A 28 -13.14 1.25 -15.25
N SER A 29 -13.21 1.50 -13.93
CA SER A 29 -14.40 2.06 -13.29
C SER A 29 -14.72 3.49 -13.73
N LYS A 30 -13.71 4.32 -14.06
CA LYS A 30 -13.90 5.70 -14.54
C LYS A 30 -14.70 5.77 -15.86
N LYS A 31 -14.62 4.74 -16.69
CA LYS A 31 -15.34 4.66 -17.98
C LYS A 31 -16.67 3.91 -17.87
N SER A 32 -16.95 3.32 -16.71
CA SER A 32 -18.11 2.47 -16.53
C SER A 32 -19.39 3.24 -16.27
N GLN A 33 -20.47 2.81 -16.92
CA GLN A 33 -21.83 3.26 -16.65
C GLN A 33 -22.49 2.44 -15.52
N TRP A 34 -21.87 1.34 -15.10
CA TRP A 34 -22.45 0.38 -14.17
C TRP A 34 -22.03 0.69 -12.71
N PRO A 35 -22.99 0.88 -11.78
CA PRO A 35 -22.70 1.26 -10.39
C PRO A 35 -21.75 0.29 -9.66
N HIS A 36 -21.95 -1.01 -9.85
CA HIS A 36 -21.17 -2.05 -9.19
C HIS A 36 -19.67 -2.02 -9.59
N GLU A 37 -19.30 -1.51 -10.76
CA GLU A 37 -17.90 -1.36 -11.15
C GLU A 37 -17.22 -0.18 -10.44
N LYS A 38 -17.98 0.87 -10.13
CA LYS A 38 -17.52 1.99 -9.29
C LYS A 38 -17.32 1.51 -7.85
N GLU A 39 -18.25 0.71 -7.33
CA GLU A 39 -18.14 0.08 -6.01
C GLU A 39 -16.89 -0.82 -5.90
N ARG A 40 -16.59 -1.61 -6.94
CA ARG A 40 -15.34 -2.42 -6.98
C ARG A 40 -14.09 -1.55 -6.88
N ALA A 41 -14.05 -0.38 -7.52
CA ALA A 41 -12.91 0.53 -7.41
C ALA A 41 -12.77 1.14 -6.02
N VAL A 42 -13.88 1.53 -5.39
CA VAL A 42 -13.89 1.99 -3.99
C VAL A 42 -13.38 0.90 -3.06
N PHE A 43 -13.85 -0.34 -3.25
CA PHE A 43 -13.39 -1.48 -2.45
C PHE A 43 -11.90 -1.75 -2.64
N ALA A 44 -11.40 -1.74 -3.88
CA ALA A 44 -9.98 -1.94 -4.16
C ALA A 44 -9.11 -0.85 -3.52
N GLU A 45 -9.56 0.42 -3.56
CA GLU A 45 -8.88 1.52 -2.87
C GLU A 45 -8.84 1.30 -1.35
N GLN A 46 -9.96 0.91 -0.74
CA GLN A 46 -10.03 0.61 0.70
C GLN A 46 -9.13 -0.55 1.09
N LEU A 47 -9.05 -1.59 0.25
CA LEU A 47 -8.17 -2.74 0.48
C LEU A 47 -6.70 -2.31 0.49
N PHE A 48 -6.29 -1.46 -0.45
CA PHE A 48 -4.92 -0.95 -0.50
C PHE A 48 -4.60 -0.04 0.70
N LYS A 49 -5.55 0.79 1.14
CA LYS A 49 -5.40 1.59 2.38
C LYS A 49 -5.17 0.72 3.60
N LYS A 50 -6.01 -0.32 3.79
CA LYS A 50 -5.84 -1.27 4.89
C LYS A 50 -4.47 -1.95 4.86
N ALA A 51 -3.99 -2.33 3.67
CA ALA A 51 -2.67 -2.92 3.52
C ALA A 51 -1.54 -1.93 3.91
N LEU A 52 -1.69 -0.64 3.60
CA LEU A 52 -0.76 0.40 4.05
C LEU A 52 -0.80 0.62 5.55
N ASP A 53 -1.99 0.62 6.15
CA ASP A 53 -2.15 0.74 7.61
C ASP A 53 -1.44 -0.41 8.33
N THR A 54 -1.62 -1.65 7.86
CA THR A 54 -0.90 -2.82 8.38
C THR A 54 0.62 -2.71 8.18
N PHE A 55 1.07 -2.15 7.05
CA PHE A 55 2.50 -1.91 6.83
C PHE A 55 3.03 -0.87 7.83
N GLU A 56 2.33 0.22 8.08
CA GLU A 56 2.71 1.20 9.09
C GLU A 56 2.79 0.61 10.50
N GLU A 57 1.81 -0.21 10.89
CA GLU A 57 1.81 -0.91 12.18
C GLU A 57 3.01 -1.85 12.31
N GLY A 58 3.37 -2.54 11.23
CA GLY A 58 4.59 -3.36 11.17
C GLY A 58 5.85 -2.54 11.35
N ILE A 59 5.95 -1.36 10.73
CA ILE A 59 7.08 -0.45 10.90
C ILE A 59 7.15 0.07 12.33
N LYS A 60 6.04 0.54 12.91
CA LYS A 60 5.99 1.01 14.31
C LYS A 60 6.45 -0.07 15.27
N THR A 61 6.02 -1.31 15.04
CA THR A 61 6.46 -2.47 15.84
C THR A 61 7.97 -2.70 15.71
N ALA A 62 8.53 -2.53 14.50
CA ALA A 62 9.97 -2.64 14.29
C ALA A 62 10.74 -1.48 14.92
N GLU A 63 10.23 -0.25 14.85
CA GLU A 63 10.79 0.93 15.51
C GLU A 63 10.83 0.77 17.03
N SER A 64 9.73 0.37 17.67
CA SER A 64 9.72 0.14 19.13
C SER A 64 10.74 -0.94 19.54
N LYS A 65 10.86 -2.02 18.75
CA LYS A 65 11.90 -3.03 18.96
C LYS A 65 13.32 -2.50 18.80
N VAL A 66 13.50 -1.44 18.01
CA VAL A 66 14.75 -0.71 17.80
C VAL A 66 14.95 0.44 18.80
N GLU A 67 14.00 0.69 19.69
CA GLU A 67 14.16 1.63 20.81
C GLU A 67 14.44 0.89 22.13
N GLU A 68 14.01 -0.38 22.24
CA GLU A 68 14.02 -1.15 23.48
C GLU A 68 15.28 -2.05 23.71
N GLY A 69 16.32 -2.04 22.85
CA GLY A 69 17.43 -3.01 22.94
C GLY A 69 18.79 -2.61 22.31
N PHE A 70 19.61 -3.62 21.99
CA PHE A 70 20.87 -3.45 21.23
C PHE A 70 20.62 -3.74 19.75
N HIS A 71 20.58 -2.69 18.93
CA HIS A 71 20.25 -2.80 17.50
C HIS A 71 21.48 -2.56 16.66
N THR A 72 21.58 -3.28 15.56
CA THR A 72 22.64 -3.07 14.60
C THR A 72 22.31 -1.86 13.73
N GLU A 73 23.33 -1.24 13.12
CA GLU A 73 23.09 -0.23 12.08
C GLU A 73 22.22 -0.76 10.93
N GLN A 74 22.28 -2.07 10.68
CA GLN A 74 21.49 -2.72 9.64
C GLN A 74 20.00 -2.70 9.96
N ASP A 75 19.62 -2.89 11.23
CA ASP A 75 18.21 -2.84 11.67
C ASP A 75 17.64 -1.42 11.48
N LEU A 76 18.41 -0.40 11.86
CA LEU A 76 18.04 1.00 11.66
C LEU A 76 17.86 1.34 10.17
N ARG A 77 18.75 0.86 9.31
CA ARG A 77 18.65 1.04 7.85
C ARG A 77 17.40 0.36 7.30
N LEU A 78 17.11 -0.87 7.74
CA LEU A 78 15.93 -1.60 7.26
C LEU A 78 14.62 -0.90 7.63
N VAL A 79 14.51 -0.41 8.87
CA VAL A 79 13.34 0.36 9.32
C VAL A 79 13.16 1.62 8.47
N LYS A 80 14.26 2.34 8.18
CA LYS A 80 14.25 3.52 7.32
C LYS A 80 13.77 3.16 5.90
N ASP A 81 14.31 2.10 5.29
CA ASP A 81 13.93 1.66 3.95
C ASP A 81 12.44 1.26 3.89
N MET A 82 11.94 0.58 4.93
CA MET A 82 10.53 0.22 5.06
C MET A 82 9.64 1.48 5.12
N ARG A 83 10.06 2.50 5.88
CA ARG A 83 9.34 3.77 5.99
C ARG A 83 9.28 4.50 4.64
N GLU A 84 10.41 4.63 3.96
CA GLU A 84 10.49 5.23 2.62
C GLU A 84 9.60 4.49 1.62
N LYS A 85 9.59 3.15 1.67
CA LYS A 85 8.72 2.33 0.82
C LYS A 85 7.24 2.52 1.12
N CYS A 86 6.86 2.61 2.40
CA CYS A 86 5.49 2.90 2.81
C CYS A 86 5.02 4.27 2.31
N ASP A 87 5.85 5.30 2.46
CA ASP A 87 5.55 6.66 2.01
C ASP A 87 5.45 6.76 0.48
N TYR A 88 6.33 6.04 -0.23
CA TYR A 88 6.22 5.86 -1.68
C TYR A 88 4.83 5.33 -2.07
N TRP A 89 4.35 4.29 -1.39
CA TRP A 89 3.04 3.71 -1.71
C TRP A 89 1.86 4.63 -1.38
N LYS A 90 1.90 5.35 -0.26
CA LYS A 90 0.88 6.37 0.06
C LYS A 90 0.80 7.44 -1.03
N LYS A 91 1.96 7.92 -1.47
CA LYS A 91 2.04 8.90 -2.56
C LYS A 91 1.43 8.33 -3.85
N LYS A 92 1.79 7.10 -4.21
CA LYS A 92 1.25 6.42 -5.40
C LYS A 92 -0.27 6.27 -5.34
N LEU A 93 -0.81 5.86 -4.20
CA LEU A 93 -2.25 5.78 -4.00
C LEU A 93 -2.92 7.15 -4.17
N TYR A 94 -2.37 8.19 -3.54
CA TYR A 94 -2.87 9.56 -3.67
C TYR A 94 -2.90 10.02 -5.13
N GLU A 95 -1.82 9.81 -5.89
CA GLU A 95 -1.72 10.15 -7.31
C GLU A 95 -2.80 9.42 -8.15
N ALA A 96 -2.99 8.12 -7.91
CA ALA A 96 -3.95 7.30 -8.65
C ALA A 96 -5.41 7.73 -8.42
N VAL A 97 -5.75 8.07 -7.18
CA VAL A 97 -7.13 8.43 -6.79
C VAL A 97 -7.44 9.89 -7.14
N SER A 98 -6.49 10.80 -6.90
CA SER A 98 -6.69 12.24 -7.17
C SER A 98 -6.63 12.60 -8.66
N GLY A 99 -6.14 11.70 -9.51
CA GLY A 99 -5.94 11.98 -10.94
C GLY A 99 -4.81 12.98 -11.23
N LYS A 100 -4.06 13.40 -10.21
CA LYS A 100 -2.86 14.23 -10.36
C LYS A 100 -1.67 13.32 -10.63
N THR A 101 -1.32 13.15 -11.89
CA THR A 101 0.04 12.70 -12.24
C THR A 101 0.98 13.83 -11.84
N GLY A 102 1.86 13.60 -10.88
CA GLY A 102 2.93 14.55 -10.55
C GLY A 102 3.78 14.80 -11.79
N SER A 103 3.49 15.90 -12.50
CA SER A 103 4.41 16.48 -13.48
C SER A 103 5.55 17.13 -12.70
N CYS A 104 6.52 16.32 -12.28
CA CYS A 104 7.85 16.81 -11.91
C CYS A 104 8.82 16.47 -13.05
N CYS A 105 8.58 17.06 -14.22
CA CYS A 105 9.57 17.30 -15.26
C CYS A 105 9.15 18.56 -16.01
N SER A 106 9.70 19.71 -15.58
CA SER A 106 10.03 20.91 -16.38
C SER A 106 10.77 21.87 -15.46
#